data_AF-A0A9P5NHD4-F1
#
_entry.id   AF-A0A9P5NHD4-F1
#
_cell.length_a   1.000
_cell.length_b   1.000
_cell.length_c   1.000
_cell.angle_alpha   90.00
_cell.angle_beta   90.00
_cell.angle_gamma   90.00
#
_symmetry.space_group_name_H-M   'P 1'
#
loop_
_entity.id
_entity.type
_entity.pdbx_description
1 polymer ?
#
loop_
_entity_poly.entity_id
_entity_poly.type
_entity_poly.pdbx_seq_one_letter_code
_entity_poly.pdbx_strand_id
1 'polypeptide(L)'
;MLVNQHSSRWEKLSLELPGAYISKFKGTSQSTETSILRSLHLSSPDQEGAFAMDNVVPKPTSVRLYNRIFKSDTISWEDVAKAEIHYALLHECLELLEVAPKLRDVELSAVSSASASFFPLPTTVITRPSLRVLDIHFDDVVAGLGFFDKVNLPSLEKLDINMSGEQLPVIPMLSFLRHSSCSLKEFNAAEFEYESEELLALLEAMPSLERLTLMPSLEMKIGPNDILDLLAQTATTDSNSNNDNPEEQDDEFKFLPCLQSFVFESSQNVNWSLVRHAFGHPDTFDRRPLYTIHFRFPPAVFHSLESVIEKEAIPDIVEVLRAGFDLKAMSSNADVDLIGMAIDHYSILDGMPAPIF
;
A
#
# COMPACT_ATOMS: atom_id res chain seq x y z
N MET A 1 13.81 39.40 -11.07
CA MET A 1 14.65 38.38 -10.41
C MET A 1 15.53 37.74 -11.47
N LEU A 2 16.86 37.70 -11.30
CA LEU A 2 17.81 37.21 -12.32
C LEU A 2 17.48 35.78 -12.78
N VAL A 3 17.04 34.93 -11.84
CA VAL A 3 16.67 33.53 -12.07
C VAL A 3 15.61 33.37 -13.17
N ASN A 4 14.60 34.26 -13.22
CA ASN A 4 13.53 34.20 -14.22
C ASN A 4 14.02 34.38 -15.67
N GLN A 5 15.17 35.03 -15.89
CA GLN A 5 15.74 35.20 -17.23
C GLN A 5 16.25 33.88 -17.83
N HIS A 6 16.42 32.85 -17.01
CA HIS A 6 16.88 31.53 -17.42
C HIS A 6 15.78 30.46 -17.39
N SER A 7 14.50 30.86 -17.36
CA SER A 7 13.39 29.91 -17.19
C SER A 7 13.17 28.96 -18.35
N SER A 8 13.62 29.30 -19.56
CA SER A 8 13.61 28.38 -20.70
C SER A 8 14.52 27.16 -20.49
N ARG A 9 15.41 27.20 -19.50
CA ARG A 9 16.34 26.11 -19.16
C ARG A 9 15.89 25.32 -17.92
N TRP A 10 14.75 25.65 -17.32
CA TRP A 10 14.25 24.93 -16.14
C TRP A 10 13.64 23.60 -16.57
N GLU A 11 14.44 22.54 -16.52
CA GLU A 11 13.94 21.18 -16.71
C GLU A 11 13.34 20.60 -15.41
N LYS A 12 13.95 20.96 -14.27
CA LYS A 12 13.50 20.58 -12.93
C LYS A 12 13.46 21.83 -12.06
N LEU A 13 12.35 22.05 -11.38
CA LEU A 13 12.16 23.18 -10.47
C LEU A 13 11.65 22.66 -9.12
N SER A 14 12.40 22.92 -8.06
CA SER A 14 12.04 22.58 -6.69
C SER A 14 12.07 23.86 -5.86
N LEU A 15 10.92 24.28 -5.36
CA LEU A 15 10.76 25.49 -4.56
C LEU A 15 10.16 25.12 -3.21
N GLU A 16 10.90 25.42 -2.15
CA GLU A 16 10.45 25.29 -0.77
C GLU A 16 10.54 26.69 -0.13
N LEU A 17 9.49 27.47 -0.32
CA LEU A 17 9.44 28.89 0.00
C LEU A 17 8.00 29.29 0.38
N PRO A 18 7.79 30.34 1.19
CA PRO A 18 6.47 30.94 1.35
C PRO A 18 5.83 31.26 -0.01
N GLY A 19 4.51 31.07 -0.12
CA GLY A 19 3.78 31.11 -1.38
C GLY A 19 3.87 32.46 -2.10
N ALA A 20 3.97 33.54 -1.33
CA ALA A 20 4.25 34.87 -1.84
C ALA A 20 5.54 34.94 -2.69
N TYR A 21 6.57 34.15 -2.35
CA TYR A 21 7.81 34.05 -3.12
C TYR A 21 7.72 33.09 -4.30
N ILE A 22 6.98 31.97 -4.17
CA ILE A 22 6.70 31.06 -5.28
C ILE A 22 6.07 31.83 -6.46
N SER A 23 5.13 32.74 -6.15
CA SER A 23 4.49 33.59 -7.16
C SER A 23 5.43 34.52 -7.94
N LYS A 24 6.69 34.67 -7.50
CA LYS A 24 7.71 35.45 -8.20
C LYS A 24 8.44 34.65 -9.28
N PHE A 25 8.31 33.32 -9.32
CA PHE A 25 8.90 32.44 -10.32
C PHE A 25 8.05 32.35 -11.58
N LYS A 26 7.96 33.48 -12.31
CA LYS A 26 7.13 33.62 -13.51
C LYS A 26 7.84 33.34 -14.83
N GLY A 27 9.14 33.09 -14.78
CA GLY A 27 9.96 33.03 -16.00
C GLY A 27 10.03 34.36 -16.75
N THR A 28 10.46 34.31 -18.01
CA THR A 28 10.63 35.49 -18.88
C THR A 28 9.52 35.57 -19.93
N SER A 29 8.96 36.76 -20.12
CA SER A 29 7.94 37.04 -21.14
C SER A 29 8.47 36.99 -22.58
N GLN A 30 9.79 36.98 -22.78
CA GLN A 30 10.43 37.07 -24.10
C GLN A 30 10.58 35.71 -24.81
N SER A 31 10.38 34.59 -24.11
CA SER A 31 10.53 33.26 -24.70
C SER A 31 9.26 32.87 -25.46
N THR A 32 9.35 32.71 -26.77
CA THR A 32 8.33 32.03 -27.58
C THR A 32 8.48 30.51 -27.55
N GLU A 33 9.53 30.00 -26.91
CA GLU A 33 9.83 28.57 -26.82
C GLU A 33 8.95 27.87 -25.79
N THR A 34 8.57 26.63 -26.09
CA THR A 34 7.84 25.76 -25.17
C THR A 34 8.67 25.49 -23.92
N SER A 35 8.06 25.53 -22.74
CA SER A 35 8.74 25.18 -21.49
C SER A 35 9.24 23.74 -21.54
N ILE A 36 10.51 23.53 -21.15
CA ILE A 36 11.12 22.20 -21.03
C ILE A 36 10.94 21.59 -19.64
N LEU A 37 10.13 22.22 -18.77
CA LEU A 37 9.92 21.78 -17.40
C LEU A 37 9.28 20.38 -17.38
N ARG A 38 10.01 19.40 -16.84
CA ARG A 38 9.61 17.99 -16.70
C ARG A 38 9.23 17.63 -15.27
N SER A 39 9.84 18.28 -14.29
CA SER A 39 9.60 18.02 -12.86
C SER A 39 9.36 19.33 -12.13
N LEU A 40 8.24 19.40 -11.41
CA LEU A 40 7.86 20.53 -10.60
C LEU A 40 7.61 20.05 -9.17
N HIS A 41 8.32 20.63 -8.21
CA HIS A 41 8.12 20.41 -6.79
C HIS A 41 7.89 21.76 -6.13
N LEU A 42 6.71 21.93 -5.52
CA LEU A 42 6.31 23.14 -4.81
C LEU A 42 5.92 22.76 -3.38
N SER A 43 6.61 23.36 -2.41
CA SER A 43 6.31 23.25 -0.99
C SER A 43 6.25 24.65 -0.40
N SER A 44 5.19 24.92 0.36
CA SER A 44 5.00 26.20 1.03
C SER A 44 4.41 26.00 2.43
N PRO A 45 4.95 26.69 3.46
CA PRO A 45 4.36 26.66 4.79
C PRO A 45 2.98 27.35 4.83
N ASP A 46 2.70 28.23 3.87
CA ASP A 46 1.41 28.88 3.67
C ASP A 46 0.74 28.35 2.39
N GLN A 47 -0.59 28.31 2.36
CA GLN A 47 -1.34 27.91 1.15
C GLN A 47 -1.48 29.07 0.15
N GLU A 48 -0.67 30.12 0.27
CA GLU A 48 -0.78 31.34 -0.54
C GLU A 48 0.00 31.25 -1.86
N GLY A 49 -0.21 32.25 -2.70
CA GLY A 49 0.47 32.38 -3.99
C GLY A 49 0.04 31.34 -5.02
N ALA A 50 0.60 31.46 -6.21
CA ALA A 50 0.35 30.58 -7.35
C ALA A 50 1.60 30.55 -8.21
N PHE A 51 2.06 29.36 -8.58
CA PHE A 51 3.07 29.20 -9.61
C PHE A 51 2.42 29.36 -10.98
N ALA A 52 2.90 30.32 -11.75
CA ALA A 52 2.46 30.54 -13.12
C ALA A 52 3.62 31.11 -13.93
N MET A 53 3.89 30.55 -15.10
CA MET A 53 4.86 31.10 -16.03
C MET A 53 4.17 32.08 -17.00
N ASP A 54 4.82 33.21 -17.28
CA ASP A 54 4.33 34.20 -18.22
C ASP A 54 4.38 33.63 -19.65
N ASN A 55 3.29 33.76 -20.41
CA ASN A 55 3.14 33.38 -21.82
C ASN A 55 3.29 31.89 -22.17
N VAL A 56 3.56 31.00 -21.21
CA VAL A 56 3.72 29.56 -21.44
C VAL A 56 3.07 28.78 -20.31
N VAL A 57 2.27 27.76 -20.63
CA VAL A 57 1.76 26.79 -19.65
C VAL A 57 2.73 25.61 -19.60
N PRO A 58 3.44 25.39 -18.47
CA PRO A 58 4.36 24.27 -18.33
C PRO A 58 3.63 22.93 -18.45
N LYS A 59 4.29 21.93 -19.02
CA LYS A 59 3.76 20.57 -19.19
C LYS A 59 4.64 19.54 -18.46
N PRO A 60 4.72 19.61 -17.12
CA PRO A 60 5.54 18.69 -16.36
C PRO A 60 5.02 17.25 -16.50
N THR A 61 5.94 16.30 -16.42
CA THR A 61 5.62 14.86 -16.38
C THR A 61 5.55 14.33 -14.94
N SER A 62 6.12 15.07 -13.99
CA SER A 62 6.13 14.76 -12.56
C SER A 62 5.85 16.02 -11.75
N VAL A 63 4.88 15.96 -10.84
CA VAL A 63 4.46 17.08 -10.01
C VAL A 63 4.43 16.64 -8.54
N ARG A 64 4.98 17.47 -7.65
CA ARG A 64 4.88 17.31 -6.20
C ARG A 64 4.38 18.60 -5.57
N LEU A 65 3.28 18.53 -4.84
CA LEU A 65 2.66 19.67 -4.17
C LEU A 65 2.53 19.37 -2.67
N TYR A 66 3.14 20.20 -1.84
CA TYR A 66 3.02 20.10 -0.38
C TYR A 66 2.31 21.32 0.17
N ASN A 67 1.19 21.11 0.86
CA ASN A 67 0.39 22.16 1.50
C ASN A 67 0.02 23.27 0.49
N ARG A 68 -0.48 22.87 -0.68
CA ARG A 68 -0.93 23.77 -1.75
C ARG A 68 -2.27 23.33 -2.31
N ILE A 69 -3.09 24.32 -2.67
CA ILE A 69 -4.36 24.09 -3.35
C ILE A 69 -4.08 23.61 -4.77
N PHE A 70 -4.63 22.47 -5.15
CA PHE A 70 -4.35 21.78 -6.43
C PHE A 70 -4.53 22.69 -7.65
N LYS A 71 -5.59 23.52 -7.66
CA LYS A 71 -5.94 24.44 -8.74
C LYS A 71 -5.18 25.77 -8.75
N SER A 72 -4.39 26.06 -7.73
CA SER A 72 -3.72 27.37 -7.62
C SER A 72 -2.63 27.55 -8.69
N ASP A 73 -2.02 26.46 -9.15
CA ASP A 73 -0.85 26.49 -10.01
C ASP A 73 -1.24 26.34 -11.49
N THR A 74 -0.73 27.23 -12.34
CA THR A 74 -1.02 27.25 -13.79
C THR A 74 -0.08 26.32 -14.54
N ILE A 75 -0.36 25.01 -14.48
CA ILE A 75 0.33 23.97 -15.24
C ILE A 75 -0.66 23.12 -16.04
N SER A 76 -0.15 22.43 -17.07
CA SER A 76 -0.91 21.42 -17.80
C SER A 76 -0.74 20.07 -17.13
N TRP A 77 -1.86 19.46 -16.75
CA TRP A 77 -1.92 18.11 -16.17
C TRP A 77 -1.98 16.98 -17.22
N GLU A 78 -2.14 17.33 -18.50
CA GLU A 78 -2.31 16.37 -19.61
C GLU A 78 -1.14 15.40 -19.77
N ASP A 79 0.08 15.85 -19.44
CA ASP A 79 1.32 15.10 -19.58
C ASP A 79 1.84 14.54 -18.25
N VAL A 80 1.15 14.82 -17.14
CA VAL A 80 1.56 14.37 -15.80
C VAL A 80 1.38 12.86 -15.70
N ALA A 81 2.49 12.16 -15.49
CA ALA A 81 2.54 10.72 -15.30
C ALA A 81 2.75 10.33 -13.83
N LYS A 82 3.32 11.23 -13.02
CA LYS A 82 3.52 11.03 -11.59
C LYS A 82 3.06 12.26 -10.81
N ALA A 83 2.22 12.06 -9.79
CA ALA A 83 1.79 13.14 -8.91
C ALA A 83 1.94 12.72 -7.44
N GLU A 84 2.40 13.65 -6.61
CA GLU A 84 2.47 13.51 -5.16
C GLU A 84 1.83 14.77 -4.56
N ILE A 85 0.73 14.61 -3.83
CA ILE A 85 -0.01 15.74 -3.25
C ILE A 85 -0.24 15.48 -1.77
N HIS A 86 0.23 16.41 -0.93
CA HIS A 86 0.09 16.35 0.52
C HIS A 86 -0.92 17.37 1.02
N TYR A 87 -1.75 16.96 1.98
CA TYR A 87 -2.85 17.73 2.57
C TYR A 87 -3.95 18.07 1.57
N ALA A 88 -4.31 17.10 0.73
CA ALA A 88 -5.30 17.28 -0.32
C ALA A 88 -6.73 17.08 0.21
N LEU A 89 -7.68 17.84 -0.30
CA LEU A 89 -9.10 17.55 -0.05
C LEU A 89 -9.55 16.43 -1.00
N LEU A 90 -10.51 15.61 -0.57
CA LEU A 90 -11.03 14.50 -1.40
C LEU A 90 -11.42 14.94 -2.82
N HIS A 91 -12.10 16.08 -2.94
CA HIS A 91 -12.53 16.60 -4.25
C HIS A 91 -11.36 17.01 -5.15
N GLU A 92 -10.25 17.50 -4.58
CA GLU A 92 -9.04 17.82 -5.33
C GLU A 92 -8.35 16.55 -5.83
N CYS A 93 -8.36 15.49 -5.02
CA CYS A 93 -7.84 14.18 -5.42
C CYS A 93 -8.62 13.61 -6.61
N LEU A 94 -9.95 13.65 -6.54
CA LEU A 94 -10.82 13.20 -7.64
C LEU A 94 -10.63 14.07 -8.89
N GLU A 95 -10.50 15.38 -8.72
CA GLU A 95 -10.23 16.28 -9.84
C GLU A 95 -8.86 16.01 -10.50
N LEU A 96 -7.80 15.78 -9.72
CA LEU A 96 -6.50 15.37 -10.24
C LEU A 96 -6.65 14.16 -11.16
N LEU A 97 -7.38 13.14 -10.70
CA LEU A 97 -7.64 11.96 -11.51
C LEU A 97 -8.38 12.33 -12.79
N GLU A 98 -9.35 13.24 -12.76
CA GLU A 98 -10.06 13.69 -13.96
C GLU A 98 -9.17 14.38 -14.99
N VAL A 99 -8.31 15.30 -14.57
CA VAL A 99 -7.53 16.17 -15.47
C VAL A 99 -6.18 15.62 -15.88
N ALA A 100 -5.68 14.56 -15.22
CA ALA A 100 -4.40 13.91 -15.54
C ALA A 100 -4.59 12.53 -16.21
N PRO A 101 -4.93 12.46 -17.51
CA PRO A 101 -5.23 11.19 -18.18
C PRO A 101 -4.02 10.26 -18.34
N LYS A 102 -2.79 10.76 -18.22
CA LYS A 102 -1.56 9.97 -18.34
C LYS A 102 -0.98 9.53 -16.99
N LEU A 103 -1.68 9.82 -15.89
CA LEU A 103 -1.23 9.50 -14.54
C LEU A 103 -1.04 7.99 -14.38
N ARG A 104 0.15 7.59 -13.93
CA ARG A 104 0.55 6.18 -13.72
C ARG A 104 0.81 5.90 -12.25
N ASP A 105 1.45 6.84 -11.58
CA ASP A 105 1.81 6.74 -10.16
C ASP A 105 1.22 7.95 -9.45
N VAL A 106 0.44 7.73 -8.40
CA VAL A 106 -0.10 8.81 -7.56
C VAL A 106 0.09 8.50 -6.09
N GLU A 107 0.56 9.50 -5.36
CA GLU A 107 0.67 9.51 -3.89
C GLU A 107 -0.16 10.67 -3.35
N LEU A 108 -1.13 10.37 -2.50
CA LEU A 108 -2.09 11.32 -1.93
C LEU A 108 -2.04 11.19 -0.42
N SER A 109 -1.50 12.17 0.28
CA SER A 109 -1.37 12.11 1.74
C SER A 109 -2.26 13.11 2.46
N ALA A 110 -2.66 12.76 3.68
CA ALA A 110 -3.55 13.55 4.53
C ALA A 110 -4.84 13.96 3.78
N VAL A 111 -5.51 12.96 3.17
CA VAL A 111 -6.73 13.16 2.40
C VAL A 111 -7.92 13.27 3.35
N SER A 112 -8.56 14.43 3.39
CA SER A 112 -9.69 14.68 4.29
C SER A 112 -11.00 15.02 3.55
N SER A 113 -12.13 14.69 4.19
CA SER A 113 -13.47 15.08 3.78
C SER A 113 -13.94 16.43 4.37
N ALA A 114 -13.10 17.14 5.15
CA ALA A 114 -13.50 18.30 5.97
C ALA A 114 -14.20 19.45 5.23
N SER A 115 -14.13 19.49 3.89
CA SER A 115 -14.78 20.49 3.05
C SER A 115 -15.86 19.94 2.10
N ALA A 116 -16.29 18.69 2.26
CA ALA A 116 -17.21 18.03 1.33
C ALA A 116 -18.55 18.76 1.17
N SER A 117 -18.95 19.58 2.15
CA SER A 117 -20.15 20.41 2.07
C SER A 117 -20.04 21.57 1.07
N PHE A 118 -18.83 22.01 0.73
CA PHE A 118 -18.60 23.16 -0.15
C PHE A 118 -18.34 22.77 -1.60
N PHE A 119 -17.84 21.55 -1.83
CA PHE A 119 -17.46 21.07 -3.16
C PHE A 119 -18.18 19.76 -3.45
N PRO A 120 -19.18 19.76 -4.36
CA PRO A 120 -19.89 18.55 -4.69
C PRO A 120 -18.93 17.53 -5.31
N LEU A 121 -18.98 16.29 -4.84
CA LEU A 121 -18.26 15.19 -5.46
C LEU A 121 -18.77 14.96 -6.90
N PRO A 122 -17.91 14.49 -7.81
CA PRO A 122 -18.31 14.10 -9.16
C PRO A 122 -19.54 13.17 -9.13
N THR A 123 -20.50 13.44 -10.00
CA THR A 123 -21.68 12.58 -10.15
C THR A 123 -21.37 11.31 -10.93
N THR A 124 -20.32 11.35 -11.75
CA THR A 124 -19.84 10.24 -12.59
C THR A 124 -18.65 9.53 -11.97
N VAL A 125 -18.53 8.23 -12.22
CA VAL A 125 -17.34 7.44 -11.86
C VAL A 125 -16.16 7.86 -12.75
N ILE A 126 -15.05 8.20 -12.12
CA ILE A 126 -13.81 8.60 -12.79
C ILE A 126 -13.04 7.34 -13.16
N THR A 127 -12.96 7.06 -14.46
CA THR A 127 -12.17 5.91 -14.96
C THR A 127 -10.77 6.36 -15.34
N ARG A 128 -9.73 5.70 -14.80
CA ARG A 128 -8.32 5.96 -15.15
C ARG A 128 -7.56 4.68 -15.51
N PRO A 129 -7.50 4.33 -16.81
CA PRO A 129 -6.86 3.09 -17.27
C PRO A 129 -5.34 3.16 -17.33
N SER A 130 -4.73 4.32 -17.09
CA SER A 130 -3.28 4.50 -17.07
C SER A 130 -2.67 4.32 -15.69
N LEU A 131 -3.48 4.43 -14.62
CA LEU A 131 -3.02 4.40 -13.24
C LEU A 131 -2.67 2.97 -12.83
N ARG A 132 -1.45 2.79 -12.33
CA ARG A 132 -0.87 1.50 -11.93
C ARG A 132 -0.50 1.44 -10.46
N VAL A 133 -0.10 2.57 -9.88
CA VAL A 133 0.28 2.68 -8.47
C VAL A 133 -0.57 3.78 -7.84
N LEU A 134 -1.30 3.42 -6.80
CA LEU A 134 -2.06 4.33 -5.95
C LEU A 134 -1.57 4.16 -4.51
N ASP A 135 -1.01 5.22 -3.96
CA ASP A 135 -0.69 5.36 -2.55
C ASP A 135 -1.58 6.47 -1.97
N ILE A 136 -2.41 6.13 -0.98
CA ILE A 136 -3.39 7.05 -0.41
C ILE A 136 -3.47 6.94 1.11
N HIS A 137 -3.25 8.05 1.80
CA HIS A 137 -3.41 8.18 3.24
C HIS A 137 -4.64 9.03 3.55
N PHE A 138 -5.63 8.43 4.19
CA PHE A 138 -6.86 9.10 4.60
C PHE A 138 -6.76 9.60 6.04
N ASP A 139 -7.21 10.82 6.28
CA ASP A 139 -7.35 11.40 7.63
C ASP A 139 -8.69 11.02 8.28
N ASP A 140 -9.67 10.58 7.49
CA ASP A 140 -10.98 10.17 7.96
C ASP A 140 -11.63 9.11 7.06
N VAL A 141 -12.46 8.25 7.65
CA VAL A 141 -13.16 7.16 6.92
C VAL A 141 -14.08 7.68 5.81
N VAL A 142 -14.67 8.87 5.98
CA VAL A 142 -15.62 9.45 5.02
C VAL A 142 -14.92 9.76 3.69
N ALA A 143 -13.67 10.21 3.74
CA ALA A 143 -12.83 10.40 2.57
C ALA A 143 -12.59 9.08 1.81
N GLY A 144 -12.29 8.00 2.55
CA GLY A 144 -12.12 6.66 1.99
C GLY A 144 -13.35 6.14 1.26
N LEU A 145 -14.52 6.21 1.91
CA LEU A 145 -15.81 5.82 1.32
C LEU A 145 -16.07 6.63 0.03
N GLY A 146 -15.93 7.96 0.12
CA GLY A 146 -16.18 8.87 -1.00
C GLY A 146 -15.19 8.72 -2.15
N PHE A 147 -13.96 8.26 -1.89
CA PHE A 147 -12.98 8.00 -2.92
C PHE A 147 -13.28 6.72 -3.70
N PHE A 148 -13.41 5.57 -3.01
CA PHE A 148 -13.59 4.27 -3.67
C PHE A 148 -14.92 4.16 -4.43
N ASP A 149 -15.97 4.87 -4.01
CA ASP A 149 -17.24 4.95 -4.74
C ASP A 149 -17.15 5.72 -6.07
N LYS A 150 -16.08 6.51 -6.26
CA LYS A 150 -15.95 7.46 -7.38
C LYS A 150 -14.88 7.11 -8.38
N VAL A 151 -14.12 6.04 -8.18
CA VAL A 151 -13.00 5.67 -9.04
C VAL A 151 -13.17 4.29 -9.67
N ASN A 152 -12.72 4.16 -10.91
CA ASN A 152 -12.55 2.90 -11.62
C ASN A 152 -11.12 2.86 -12.19
N LEU A 153 -10.29 1.96 -11.68
CA LEU A 153 -8.85 1.92 -11.94
C LEU A 153 -8.46 0.56 -12.53
N PRO A 154 -8.83 0.26 -13.80
CA PRO A 154 -8.77 -1.10 -14.32
C PRO A 154 -7.34 -1.63 -14.56
N SER A 155 -6.33 -0.76 -14.50
CA SER A 155 -4.92 -1.13 -14.65
C SER A 155 -4.12 -1.00 -13.36
N LEU A 156 -4.80 -0.87 -12.22
CA LEU A 156 -4.13 -0.77 -10.92
C LEU A 156 -3.40 -2.08 -10.59
N GLU A 157 -2.11 -1.98 -10.32
CA GLU A 157 -1.24 -3.11 -9.96
C GLU A 157 -0.81 -3.05 -8.49
N LYS A 158 -0.68 -1.84 -7.91
CA LYS A 158 -0.31 -1.61 -6.51
C LYS A 158 -1.26 -0.63 -5.83
N LEU A 159 -1.73 -1.01 -4.65
CA LEU A 159 -2.57 -0.19 -3.78
C LEU A 159 -1.96 -0.15 -2.37
N ASP A 160 -1.51 1.03 -1.97
CA ASP A 160 -1.09 1.35 -0.61
C ASP A 160 -2.16 2.23 0.03
N ILE A 161 -2.63 1.83 1.22
CA ILE A 161 -3.64 2.56 1.99
C ILE A 161 -3.13 2.77 3.41
N ASN A 162 -3.24 3.99 3.90
CA ASN A 162 -3.13 4.30 5.32
C ASN A 162 -4.44 4.92 5.81
N MET A 163 -4.98 4.43 6.92
CA MET A 163 -6.27 4.89 7.48
C MET A 163 -6.11 5.74 8.75
N SER A 164 -4.90 6.05 9.20
CA SER A 164 -4.63 6.90 10.38
C SER A 164 -5.34 6.45 11.67
N GLY A 165 -5.56 5.16 11.83
CA GLY A 165 -6.28 4.52 12.94
C GLY A 165 -7.77 4.29 12.67
N GLU A 166 -8.31 4.69 11.52
CA GLU A 166 -9.73 4.55 11.19
C GLU A 166 -10.09 3.17 10.60
N GLN A 167 -11.39 2.86 10.55
CA GLN A 167 -11.90 1.63 9.95
C GLN A 167 -11.67 1.59 8.43
N LEU A 168 -11.16 0.45 7.94
CA LEU A 168 -10.97 0.20 6.51
C LEU A 168 -12.34 0.21 5.78
N PRO A 169 -12.52 0.95 4.67
CA PRO A 169 -13.79 1.03 3.95
C PRO A 169 -14.02 -0.22 3.06
N VAL A 170 -14.18 -1.39 3.69
CA VAL A 170 -14.21 -2.70 3.01
C VAL A 170 -15.32 -2.78 1.96
N ILE A 171 -16.55 -2.34 2.26
CA ILE A 171 -17.67 -2.44 1.32
C ILE A 171 -17.43 -1.61 0.04
N PRO A 172 -17.04 -0.33 0.12
CA PRO A 172 -16.64 0.42 -1.08
C PRO A 172 -15.42 -0.16 -1.79
N MET A 173 -14.43 -0.69 -1.07
CA MET A 173 -13.26 -1.33 -1.69
C MET A 173 -13.65 -2.58 -2.48
N LEU A 174 -14.51 -3.44 -1.94
CA LEU A 174 -15.06 -4.60 -2.65
C LEU A 174 -15.80 -4.18 -3.91
N SER A 175 -16.61 -3.12 -3.82
CA SER A 175 -17.31 -2.55 -4.97
C SER A 175 -16.29 -2.03 -6.01
N PHE A 176 -15.29 -1.28 -5.57
CA PHE A 176 -14.21 -0.77 -6.41
C PHE A 176 -13.46 -1.89 -7.15
N LEU A 177 -13.06 -2.96 -6.47
CA LEU A 177 -12.34 -4.10 -7.05
C LEU A 177 -13.18 -4.81 -8.11
N ARG A 178 -14.47 -5.06 -7.80
CA ARG A 178 -15.42 -5.69 -8.73
C ARG A 178 -15.62 -4.86 -10.00
N HIS A 179 -15.88 -3.56 -9.85
CA HIS A 179 -16.14 -2.69 -11.00
C HIS A 179 -14.87 -2.36 -11.80
N SER A 180 -13.71 -2.28 -11.13
CA SER A 180 -12.44 -2.01 -11.81
C SER A 180 -11.90 -3.25 -12.52
N SER A 181 -12.20 -4.45 -12.02
CA SER A 181 -11.65 -5.71 -12.54
C SER A 181 -10.11 -5.65 -12.67
N CYS A 182 -9.46 -4.92 -11.76
CA CYS A 182 -8.01 -4.73 -11.79
C CYS A 182 -7.30 -6.00 -11.30
N SER A 183 -6.15 -6.31 -11.90
CA SER A 183 -5.27 -7.40 -11.47
C SER A 183 -4.27 -6.89 -10.43
N LEU A 184 -4.77 -6.60 -9.22
CA LEU A 184 -3.95 -6.08 -8.14
C LEU A 184 -2.90 -7.13 -7.73
N LYS A 185 -1.63 -6.74 -7.73
CA LYS A 185 -0.48 -7.59 -7.37
C LYS A 185 0.07 -7.25 -6.00
N GLU A 186 -0.04 -5.99 -5.58
CA GLU A 186 0.44 -5.53 -4.28
C GLU A 186 -0.67 -4.79 -3.54
N PHE A 187 -0.91 -5.20 -2.30
CA PHE A 187 -1.83 -4.56 -1.39
C PHE A 187 -1.13 -4.33 -0.05
N ASN A 188 -1.03 -3.07 0.34
CA ASN A 188 -0.46 -2.68 1.61
C ASN A 188 -1.50 -1.83 2.34
N ALA A 189 -1.84 -2.21 3.57
CA ALA A 189 -2.74 -1.46 4.43
C ALA A 189 -2.04 -1.17 5.75
N ALA A 190 -2.03 0.08 6.19
CA ALA A 190 -1.40 0.54 7.41
C ALA A 190 -2.35 1.37 8.27
N GLU A 191 -2.11 1.33 9.58
CA GLU A 191 -2.83 2.08 10.61
C GLU A 191 -4.35 2.00 10.40
N PHE A 192 -4.89 0.79 10.28
CA PHE A 192 -6.33 0.58 10.02
C PHE A 192 -6.98 -0.29 11.07
N GLU A 193 -8.28 -0.09 11.24
CA GLU A 193 -9.16 -0.99 11.99
C GLU A 193 -9.99 -1.87 11.03
N TYR A 194 -10.29 -3.11 11.42
CA TYR A 194 -11.11 -4.03 10.62
C TYR A 194 -11.81 -5.09 11.45
N GLU A 195 -12.88 -5.68 10.92
CA GLU A 195 -13.43 -6.95 11.42
C GLU A 195 -12.83 -8.11 10.60
N SER A 196 -12.46 -9.21 11.25
CA SER A 196 -11.74 -10.32 10.60
C SER A 196 -12.47 -10.83 9.35
N GLU A 197 -13.78 -11.08 9.45
CA GLU A 197 -14.60 -11.56 8.33
C GLU A 197 -14.62 -10.57 7.14
N GLU A 198 -14.65 -9.26 7.40
CA GLU A 198 -14.64 -8.24 6.36
C GLU A 198 -13.30 -8.18 5.62
N LEU A 199 -12.19 -8.24 6.36
CA LEU A 199 -10.86 -8.26 5.74
C LEU A 199 -10.65 -9.53 4.91
N LEU A 200 -11.10 -10.69 5.39
CA LEU A 200 -11.01 -11.93 4.64
C LEU A 200 -11.79 -11.86 3.33
N ALA A 201 -13.03 -11.35 3.36
CA ALA A 201 -13.82 -11.11 2.16
C ALA A 201 -13.13 -10.16 1.18
N LEU A 202 -12.44 -9.13 1.69
CA LEU A 202 -11.65 -8.22 0.87
C LEU A 202 -10.46 -8.91 0.18
N LEU A 203 -9.72 -9.75 0.92
CA LEU A 203 -8.58 -10.49 0.39
C LEU A 203 -9.02 -11.55 -0.64
N GLU A 204 -10.14 -12.22 -0.41
CA GLU A 204 -10.74 -13.16 -1.39
C GLU A 204 -11.05 -12.48 -2.73
N ALA A 205 -11.39 -11.19 -2.72
CA ALA A 205 -11.63 -10.42 -3.94
C ALA A 205 -10.36 -10.06 -4.73
N MET A 206 -9.17 -10.47 -4.27
CA MET A 206 -7.87 -10.16 -4.89
C MET A 206 -7.06 -11.43 -5.25
N PRO A 207 -7.55 -12.31 -6.14
CA PRO A 207 -6.89 -13.58 -6.44
C PRO A 207 -5.51 -13.43 -7.12
N SER A 208 -5.23 -12.28 -7.75
CA SER A 208 -3.95 -11.97 -8.40
C SER A 208 -2.87 -11.45 -7.45
N LEU A 209 -3.16 -11.33 -6.15
CA LEU A 209 -2.27 -10.71 -5.20
C LEU A 209 -0.98 -11.53 -5.02
N GLU A 210 0.17 -10.88 -5.20
CA GLU A 210 1.50 -11.46 -5.02
C GLU A 210 2.12 -11.01 -3.68
N ARG A 211 1.87 -9.78 -3.25
CA ARG A 211 2.45 -9.20 -2.03
C ARG A 211 1.35 -8.58 -1.18
N LEU A 212 1.31 -8.99 0.08
CA LEU A 212 0.37 -8.51 1.08
C LEU A 212 1.13 -7.97 2.29
N THR A 213 0.93 -6.70 2.63
CA THR A 213 1.40 -6.12 3.89
C THR A 213 0.24 -5.58 4.69
N LEU A 214 0.08 -6.03 5.92
CA LEU A 214 -0.96 -5.57 6.82
C LEU A 214 -0.32 -5.05 8.11
N MET A 215 -0.56 -3.77 8.41
CA MET A 215 -0.09 -3.11 9.63
C MET A 215 -1.29 -2.49 10.36
N PRO A 216 -2.12 -3.31 11.03
CA PRO A 216 -3.31 -2.81 11.72
C PRO A 216 -2.95 -1.90 12.90
N SER A 217 -3.92 -1.09 13.34
CA SER A 217 -3.77 -0.24 14.53
C SER A 217 -3.43 -1.07 15.78
N LEU A 218 -2.55 -0.54 16.63
CA LEU A 218 -2.09 -1.20 17.86
C LEU A 218 -3.21 -1.50 18.87
N GLU A 219 -4.33 -0.79 18.76
CA GLU A 219 -5.48 -0.94 19.64
C GLU A 219 -6.30 -2.20 19.33
N MET A 220 -6.07 -2.82 18.17
CA MET A 220 -6.78 -4.01 17.75
C MET A 220 -6.29 -5.29 18.43
N LYS A 221 -7.23 -6.19 18.71
CA LYS A 221 -6.97 -7.54 19.24
C LYS A 221 -6.92 -8.62 18.16
N ILE A 222 -6.99 -8.25 16.89
CA ILE A 222 -7.02 -9.23 15.80
C ILE A 222 -5.58 -9.60 15.43
N GLY A 223 -5.31 -10.90 15.41
CA GLY A 223 -4.01 -11.45 15.05
C GLY A 223 -3.98 -11.99 13.63
N PRO A 224 -2.80 -12.39 13.13
CA PRO A 224 -2.64 -12.95 11.78
C PRO A 224 -3.24 -14.36 11.63
N ASN A 225 -3.71 -14.98 12.72
CA ASN A 225 -4.01 -16.41 12.76
C ASN A 225 -5.17 -16.81 11.84
N ASP A 226 -6.20 -15.99 11.67
CA ASP A 226 -7.32 -16.30 10.76
C ASP A 226 -6.85 -16.34 9.30
N ILE A 227 -5.97 -15.41 8.92
CA ILE A 227 -5.35 -15.37 7.58
C ILE A 227 -4.40 -16.57 7.41
N LEU A 228 -3.57 -16.86 8.41
CA LEU A 228 -2.64 -18.00 8.37
C LEU A 228 -3.38 -19.34 8.27
N ASP A 229 -4.51 -19.49 8.96
CA ASP A 229 -5.35 -20.68 8.90
C ASP A 229 -5.90 -20.89 7.47
N LEU A 230 -6.44 -19.84 6.84
CA LEU A 230 -6.88 -19.92 5.44
C LEU A 230 -5.72 -20.18 4.46
N LEU A 231 -4.55 -19.57 4.69
CA LEU A 231 -3.36 -19.84 3.88
C LEU A 231 -2.91 -21.29 4.01
N ALA A 232 -2.97 -21.86 5.22
CA ALA A 232 -2.64 -23.25 5.51
C ALA A 232 -3.65 -24.23 4.88
N GLN A 233 -4.95 -23.97 5.02
CA GLN A 233 -6.01 -24.79 4.43
C GLN A 233 -5.94 -24.85 2.90
N THR A 234 -5.46 -23.77 2.27
CA THR A 234 -5.35 -23.64 0.80
C THR A 234 -3.95 -23.91 0.26
N ALA A 235 -3.00 -24.34 1.10
CA ALA A 235 -1.62 -24.58 0.68
C ALA A 235 -1.44 -25.86 -0.15
N THR A 236 -2.32 -26.85 0.02
CA THR A 236 -2.28 -28.14 -0.69
C THR A 236 -3.47 -28.26 -1.63
N THR A 237 -3.18 -28.30 -2.93
CA THR A 237 -4.16 -28.68 -3.96
C THR A 237 -4.17 -30.21 -4.02
N ASP A 238 -4.95 -30.87 -3.16
CA ASP A 238 -5.05 -32.34 -3.13
C ASP A 238 -5.75 -32.84 -4.41
N SER A 239 -4.99 -32.85 -5.51
CA SER A 239 -5.42 -33.28 -6.84
C SER A 239 -5.73 -34.78 -6.91
N ASN A 240 -5.57 -35.51 -5.80
CA ASN A 240 -5.76 -36.95 -5.68
C ASN A 240 -7.11 -37.35 -5.05
N SER A 241 -8.06 -36.43 -4.88
CA SER A 241 -9.44 -36.82 -4.57
C SER A 241 -10.07 -37.52 -5.80
N ASN A 242 -9.91 -38.84 -5.88
CA ASN A 242 -10.53 -39.74 -6.87
C ASN A 242 -12.07 -39.81 -6.72
N ASN A 243 -12.73 -38.69 -6.46
CA ASN A 243 -14.18 -38.64 -6.51
C ASN A 243 -14.59 -38.68 -7.98
N ASP A 244 -14.99 -39.87 -8.44
CA ASP A 244 -15.51 -40.19 -9.78
C ASP A 244 -16.84 -39.46 -10.12
N ASN A 245 -17.18 -38.37 -9.43
CA ASN A 245 -18.37 -37.54 -9.66
C ASN A 245 -17.98 -36.23 -10.36
N PRO A 246 -17.91 -36.20 -11.71
CA PRO A 246 -17.60 -35.00 -12.49
C PRO A 246 -18.70 -33.92 -12.46
N GLU A 247 -19.85 -34.17 -11.82
CA GLU A 247 -20.96 -33.21 -11.75
C GLU A 247 -20.91 -32.27 -10.52
N GLU A 248 -19.98 -32.49 -9.59
CA GLU A 248 -19.74 -31.63 -8.41
C GLU A 248 -18.29 -31.14 -8.36
N GLN A 249 -17.75 -30.70 -9.51
CA GLN A 249 -16.57 -29.82 -9.50
C GLN A 249 -17.00 -28.44 -8.97
N ASP A 250 -17.15 -28.35 -7.65
CA ASP A 250 -17.16 -27.07 -6.96
C ASP A 250 -15.91 -26.31 -7.40
N ASP A 251 -16.08 -25.04 -7.76
CA ASP A 251 -14.97 -24.10 -8.00
C ASP A 251 -14.07 -24.16 -6.77
N GLU A 252 -12.98 -24.93 -6.87
CA GLU A 252 -12.06 -25.22 -5.77
C GLU A 252 -11.59 -23.89 -5.20
N PHE A 253 -12.10 -23.58 -4.00
CA PHE A 253 -11.89 -22.29 -3.36
C PHE A 253 -10.39 -22.08 -3.13
N LYS A 254 -9.81 -21.09 -3.83
CA LYS A 254 -8.38 -20.76 -3.77
C LYS A 254 -8.19 -19.40 -3.13
N PHE A 255 -7.72 -19.38 -1.88
CA PHE A 255 -7.40 -18.16 -1.16
C PHE A 255 -6.00 -17.65 -1.53
N LEU A 256 -5.96 -16.50 -2.21
CA LEU A 256 -4.73 -15.82 -2.65
C LEU A 256 -3.72 -16.74 -3.38
N PRO A 257 -4.12 -17.41 -4.48
CA PRO A 257 -3.31 -18.45 -5.13
C PRO A 257 -1.95 -17.95 -5.64
N CYS A 258 -1.83 -16.65 -5.91
CA CYS A 258 -0.61 -16.03 -6.42
C CYS A 258 0.31 -15.46 -5.33
N LEU A 259 -0.07 -15.56 -4.05
CA LEU A 259 0.64 -14.91 -2.95
C LEU A 259 2.05 -15.46 -2.77
N GLN A 260 3.01 -14.55 -2.79
CA GLN A 260 4.45 -14.80 -2.71
C GLN A 260 5.05 -14.28 -1.41
N SER A 261 4.58 -13.13 -0.94
CA SER A 261 5.08 -12.46 0.25
C SER A 261 3.93 -12.00 1.13
N PHE A 262 3.99 -12.36 2.41
CA PHE A 262 3.07 -11.91 3.45
C PHE A 262 3.83 -11.20 4.57
N VAL A 263 3.46 -9.97 4.86
CA VAL A 263 4.01 -9.18 5.97
C VAL A 263 2.86 -8.77 6.89
N PHE A 264 3.02 -9.01 8.18
CA PHE A 264 1.99 -8.65 9.16
C PHE A 264 2.62 -8.02 10.40
N GLU A 265 2.15 -6.84 10.80
CA GLU A 265 2.47 -6.28 12.12
C GLU A 265 1.45 -6.78 13.16
N SER A 266 1.92 -7.51 14.16
CA SER A 266 1.05 -8.15 15.14
C SER A 266 1.30 -7.63 16.55
N SER A 267 0.22 -7.35 17.27
CA SER A 267 0.19 -7.19 18.71
C SER A 267 -0.22 -8.45 19.46
N GLN A 268 -0.50 -9.53 18.73
CA GLN A 268 -1.05 -10.78 19.26
C GLN A 268 -0.05 -11.93 19.07
N ASN A 269 -0.29 -13.03 19.79
CA ASN A 269 0.50 -14.24 19.63
C ASN A 269 0.26 -14.84 18.23
N VAL A 270 1.35 -15.18 17.56
CA VAL A 270 1.34 -15.89 16.28
C VAL A 270 1.28 -17.39 16.54
N ASN A 271 0.31 -18.07 15.95
CA ASN A 271 0.30 -19.52 15.95
C ASN A 271 1.31 -20.05 14.91
N TRP A 272 2.55 -20.26 15.37
CA TRP A 272 3.67 -20.69 14.53
C TRP A 272 3.46 -22.04 13.83
N SER A 273 2.59 -22.91 14.35
CA SER A 273 2.23 -24.15 13.65
C SER A 273 1.47 -23.87 12.33
N LEU A 274 0.66 -22.82 12.28
CA LEU A 274 -0.03 -22.40 11.05
C LEU A 274 0.95 -21.82 10.03
N VAL A 275 2.02 -21.16 10.49
CA VAL A 275 3.05 -20.59 9.60
C VAL A 275 3.71 -21.69 8.76
N ARG A 276 4.08 -22.81 9.39
CA ARG A 276 4.61 -23.97 8.68
C ARG A 276 3.63 -24.50 7.62
N HIS A 277 2.37 -24.66 7.99
CA HIS A 277 1.36 -25.17 7.06
C HIS A 277 1.03 -24.18 5.93
N ALA A 278 1.09 -22.86 6.18
CA ALA A 278 0.85 -21.83 5.19
C ALA A 278 1.85 -21.89 4.02
N PHE A 279 3.11 -22.28 4.26
CA PHE A 279 4.10 -22.51 3.19
C PHE A 279 3.83 -23.78 2.36
N GLY A 280 3.01 -24.71 2.87
CA GLY A 280 2.81 -26.02 2.28
C GLY A 280 3.99 -26.97 2.49
N HIS A 281 3.87 -28.20 1.98
CA HIS A 281 4.91 -29.21 2.11
C HIS A 281 6.08 -28.91 1.15
N PRO A 282 7.35 -28.89 1.60
CA PRO A 282 8.48 -28.49 0.75
C PRO A 282 8.71 -29.42 -0.46
N ASP A 283 8.32 -30.70 -0.32
CA ASP A 283 8.51 -31.73 -1.36
C ASP A 283 7.40 -31.82 -2.41
N THR A 284 6.32 -31.02 -2.32
CA THR A 284 5.24 -31.06 -3.32
C THR A 284 5.54 -30.14 -4.50
N PHE A 285 5.43 -30.67 -5.72
CA PHE A 285 5.64 -29.91 -6.95
C PHE A 285 4.55 -28.86 -7.18
N ASP A 286 3.35 -29.06 -6.61
CA ASP A 286 2.18 -28.21 -6.78
C ASP A 286 1.99 -27.21 -5.63
N ARG A 287 3.07 -26.82 -4.97
CA ARG A 287 3.00 -25.84 -3.86
C ARG A 287 2.62 -24.45 -4.38
N ARG A 288 1.86 -23.71 -3.57
CA ARG A 288 1.60 -22.28 -3.78
C ARG A 288 2.94 -21.50 -3.83
N PRO A 289 2.98 -20.31 -4.47
CA PRO A 289 4.23 -19.56 -4.64
C PRO A 289 4.70 -18.80 -3.38
N LEU A 290 4.06 -19.00 -2.22
CA LEU A 290 4.40 -18.30 -0.98
C LEU A 290 5.80 -18.71 -0.52
N TYR A 291 6.71 -17.75 -0.45
CA TYR A 291 8.10 -17.98 -0.04
C TYR A 291 8.57 -17.08 1.10
N THR A 292 7.85 -15.98 1.35
CA THR A 292 8.17 -15.02 2.41
C THR A 292 6.98 -14.84 3.37
N ILE A 293 7.23 -15.01 4.67
CA ILE A 293 6.32 -14.57 5.75
C ILE A 293 7.14 -13.78 6.77
N HIS A 294 6.83 -12.50 6.95
CA HIS A 294 7.48 -11.66 7.95
C HIS A 294 6.47 -11.14 8.97
N PHE A 295 6.82 -11.28 10.24
CA PHE A 295 6.08 -10.67 11.34
C PHE A 295 6.85 -9.47 11.90
N ARG A 296 6.14 -8.39 12.18
CA ARG A 296 6.65 -7.22 12.89
C ARG A 296 5.95 -7.12 14.23
N PHE A 297 6.72 -6.90 15.30
CA PHE A 297 6.19 -6.77 16.66
C PHE A 297 6.48 -5.38 17.21
N PRO A 298 5.44 -4.59 17.53
CA PRO A 298 5.58 -3.30 18.19
C PRO A 298 6.26 -3.45 19.56
N PRO A 299 7.10 -2.49 20.00
CA PRO A 299 7.83 -2.59 21.27
C PRO A 299 6.91 -2.76 22.48
N ALA A 300 5.70 -2.19 22.44
CA ALA A 300 4.73 -2.23 23.53
C ALA A 300 4.25 -3.65 23.87
N VAL A 301 4.32 -4.56 22.89
CA VAL A 301 3.84 -5.95 22.99
C VAL A 301 4.93 -6.88 23.53
N PHE A 302 6.19 -6.44 23.48
CA PHE A 302 7.34 -7.24 23.85
C PHE A 302 7.58 -7.22 25.37
N HIS A 303 6.87 -8.08 26.10
CA HIS A 303 7.15 -8.33 27.53
C HIS A 303 8.27 -9.34 27.74
N SER A 304 8.35 -10.35 26.88
CA SER A 304 9.31 -11.45 26.95
C SER A 304 9.44 -12.12 25.57
N LEU A 305 10.48 -12.91 25.36
CA LEU A 305 10.66 -13.64 24.09
C LEU A 305 9.65 -14.78 23.98
N GLU A 306 9.35 -15.41 25.12
CA GLU A 306 8.41 -16.51 25.30
C GLU A 306 6.98 -16.12 24.96
N SER A 307 6.61 -14.84 25.13
CA SER A 307 5.29 -14.34 24.70
C SER A 307 5.16 -14.18 23.19
N VAL A 308 6.27 -14.12 22.44
CA VAL A 308 6.25 -13.97 20.98
C VAL A 308 6.45 -15.31 20.29
N ILE A 309 7.43 -16.09 20.75
CA ILE A 309 7.80 -17.39 20.19
C ILE A 309 7.84 -18.41 21.33
N GLU A 310 6.80 -19.24 21.34
CA GLU A 310 6.68 -20.39 22.26
C GLU A 310 7.81 -21.39 21.98
N LYS A 311 8.33 -22.04 23.02
CA LYS A 311 9.42 -23.02 22.89
C LYS A 311 9.04 -24.15 21.94
N GLU A 312 7.78 -24.56 21.99
CA GLU A 312 7.18 -25.64 21.21
C GLU A 312 7.17 -25.34 19.70
N ALA A 313 7.24 -24.06 19.30
CA ALA A 313 7.26 -23.64 17.91
C ALA A 313 8.64 -23.74 17.23
N ILE A 314 9.73 -23.84 18.01
CA ILE A 314 11.10 -23.81 17.48
C ILE A 314 11.37 -24.92 16.45
N PRO A 315 10.96 -26.19 16.66
CA PRO A 315 11.17 -27.23 15.66
C PRO A 315 10.54 -26.89 14.30
N ASP A 316 9.31 -26.37 14.30
CA ASP A 316 8.60 -25.98 13.07
C ASP A 316 9.28 -24.81 12.36
N ILE A 317 9.69 -23.78 13.12
CA ILE A 317 10.42 -22.62 12.59
C ILE A 317 11.75 -23.06 11.94
N VAL A 318 12.52 -23.92 12.63
CA VAL A 318 13.79 -24.43 12.12
C VAL A 318 13.59 -25.27 10.86
N GLU A 319 12.51 -26.06 10.77
CA GLU A 319 12.16 -26.82 9.57
C GLU A 319 11.87 -25.89 8.38
N VAL A 320 11.07 -24.84 8.59
CA VAL A 320 10.75 -23.83 7.57
C VAL A 320 12.03 -23.15 7.06
N LEU A 321 12.92 -22.71 7.95
CA LEU A 321 14.19 -22.08 7.58
C LEU A 321 15.11 -23.05 6.82
N ARG A 322 15.19 -24.32 7.23
CA ARG A 322 15.98 -25.35 6.53
C ARG A 322 15.44 -25.67 5.14
N ALA A 323 14.13 -25.56 4.95
CA ALA A 323 13.51 -25.68 3.64
C ALA A 323 13.79 -24.49 2.70
N GLY A 324 14.47 -23.44 3.20
CA GLY A 324 14.89 -22.27 2.42
C GLY A 324 13.82 -21.18 2.30
N PHE A 325 12.75 -21.25 3.11
CA PHE A 325 11.74 -20.19 3.17
C PHE A 325 12.27 -18.98 3.94
N ASP A 326 11.83 -17.78 3.54
CA ASP A 326 12.19 -16.52 4.18
C ASP A 326 11.18 -16.18 5.28
N LEU A 327 11.44 -16.71 6.47
CA LEU A 327 10.66 -16.45 7.67
C LEU A 327 11.40 -15.49 8.60
N LYS A 328 10.76 -14.36 8.96
CA LYS A 328 11.34 -13.38 9.90
C LYS A 328 10.35 -12.94 10.95
N ALA A 329 10.84 -12.68 12.15
CA ALA A 329 10.12 -12.02 13.22
C ALA A 329 10.98 -10.87 13.73
N MET A 330 10.56 -9.63 13.50
CA MET A 330 11.37 -8.45 13.79
C MET A 330 10.68 -7.54 14.80
N SER A 331 11.44 -6.97 15.73
CA SER A 331 10.97 -5.83 16.51
C SER A 331 10.94 -4.58 15.62
N SER A 332 9.80 -3.88 15.56
CA SER A 332 9.61 -2.77 14.59
C SER A 332 10.58 -1.59 14.78
N ASN A 333 11.13 -1.39 15.98
CA ASN A 333 12.02 -0.25 16.26
C ASN A 333 13.52 -0.55 16.17
N ALA A 334 13.92 -1.81 16.28
CA ALA A 334 15.31 -2.17 16.54
C ALA A 334 15.93 -3.10 15.49
N ASP A 335 15.14 -3.53 14.48
CA ASP A 335 15.56 -4.50 13.47
C ASP A 335 16.20 -5.75 14.11
N VAL A 336 15.64 -6.16 15.25
CA VAL A 336 16.11 -7.29 16.05
C VAL A 336 15.40 -8.55 15.57
N ASP A 337 16.18 -9.54 15.16
CA ASP A 337 15.70 -10.88 14.78
C ASP A 337 15.30 -11.70 16.01
N LEU A 338 13.99 -11.75 16.26
CA LEU A 338 13.41 -12.47 17.39
C LEU A 338 13.48 -13.99 17.21
N ILE A 339 13.46 -14.49 15.96
CA ILE A 339 13.59 -15.92 15.69
C ILE A 339 15.00 -16.39 16.04
N GLY A 340 16.03 -15.67 15.58
CA GLY A 340 17.42 -15.95 15.93
C GLY A 340 17.63 -15.96 17.45
N MET A 341 17.11 -14.93 18.15
CA MET A 341 17.17 -14.87 19.60
C MET A 341 16.48 -16.06 20.29
N ALA A 342 15.31 -16.48 19.80
CA ALA A 342 14.56 -17.58 20.38
C ALA A 342 15.28 -18.93 20.20
N ILE A 343 15.81 -19.18 19.01
CA ILE A 343 16.59 -20.39 18.72
C ILE A 343 17.80 -20.48 19.66
N ASP A 344 18.55 -19.39 19.82
CA ASP A 344 19.71 -19.35 20.72
C ASP A 344 19.31 -19.57 22.17
N HIS A 345 18.25 -18.88 22.63
CA HIS A 345 17.74 -18.97 23.99
C HIS A 345 17.33 -20.40 24.36
N TYR A 346 16.53 -21.08 23.52
CA TYR A 346 16.04 -22.42 23.81
C TYR A 346 17.09 -23.52 23.55
N SER A 347 18.04 -23.31 22.63
CA SER A 347 19.14 -24.27 22.39
C SER A 347 20.08 -24.38 23.60
N ILE A 348 20.33 -23.27 24.28
CA ILE A 348 21.13 -23.25 25.52
C ILE A 348 20.46 -24.06 26.63
N LEU A 349 19.13 -23.98 26.72
CA LEU A 349 18.36 -24.68 27.76
C LEU A 349 18.33 -26.20 27.55
N ASP A 350 18.33 -26.66 26.30
CA ASP A 350 18.20 -28.10 25.95
C ASP A 350 19.54 -28.80 25.67
N GLY A 351 20.66 -28.06 25.68
CA GLY A 351 21.98 -28.61 25.40
C GLY A 351 22.14 -29.13 23.96
N MET A 352 21.29 -28.65 23.04
CA MET A 352 21.38 -29.01 21.62
C MET A 352 22.48 -28.18 20.93
N PRO A 353 23.22 -28.76 19.98
CA PRO A 353 24.21 -28.01 19.21
C PRO A 353 23.52 -26.91 18.41
N ALA A 354 24.10 -25.70 18.41
CA ALA A 354 23.59 -24.56 17.68
C ALA A 354 23.40 -24.92 16.19
N PRO A 355 22.21 -24.69 15.62
CA PRO A 355 21.99 -24.93 14.20
C PRO A 355 22.90 -24.01 13.36
N ILE A 356 23.56 -24.59 12.36
CA ILE A 356 24.38 -23.85 11.39
C ILE A 356 23.44 -23.46 10.25
N PHE A 357 23.10 -22.17 10.19
CA PHE A 357 22.27 -21.59 9.12
C PHE A 357 23.13 -20.81 8.13
#